data_AF-A0A2A5LPS6-F1
#
_entry.id   AF-A0A2A5LPS6-F1
#
_cell.length_a   1.000
_cell.length_b   1.000
_cell.length_c   1.000
_cell.angle_alpha   90.00
_cell.angle_beta   90.00
_cell.angle_gamma   90.00
#
_symmetry.space_group_name_H-M   'P 1'
#
loop_
_entity.id
_entity.type
_entity.pdbx_description
1 polymer ?
#
loop_
_entity_poly.entity_id
_entity_poly.type
_entity_poly.pdbx_seq_one_letter_code
_entity_poly.pdbx_strand_id
1 'polypeptide(L)'
;MSRISRKLQKWTQEMLDLPQDLLFDLPRLTLIGNKELHIENHRGVRHFSEERLVLSLTQGSLEISGTGLAIQAIQSHEVTIIGTIHNIQYIGLGEKP
;
A
#
# COMPACT_ATOMS: atom_id res chain seq x y z
N MET A 1 35.68 24.47 -4.45
CA MET A 1 34.92 23.24 -4.15
C MET A 1 33.93 23.52 -3.00
N SER A 2 32.63 23.77 -3.25
CA SER A 2 31.55 23.78 -2.20
C SER A 2 30.19 24.26 -2.78
N ARG A 3 29.68 23.54 -3.77
CA ARG A 3 28.28 23.70 -4.23
C ARG A 3 27.54 22.36 -4.26
N ILE A 4 28.27 21.27 -4.54
CA ILE A 4 27.75 19.90 -4.56
C ILE A 4 27.46 19.39 -3.14
N SER A 5 28.32 19.68 -2.16
CA SER A 5 28.16 19.21 -0.77
C SER A 5 26.90 19.76 -0.08
N ARG A 6 26.54 21.03 -0.32
CA ARG A 6 25.34 21.65 0.26
C ARG A 6 24.03 21.05 -0.25
N LYS A 7 23.99 20.58 -1.51
CA LYS A 7 22.82 19.89 -2.07
C LYS A 7 22.63 18.51 -1.43
N LEU A 8 23.73 17.79 -1.22
CA LEU A 8 23.72 16.46 -0.61
C LEU A 8 23.29 16.52 0.86
N GLN A 9 23.81 17.52 1.61
CA GLN A 9 23.51 17.72 3.03
C GLN A 9 22.05 18.14 3.28
N LYS A 10 21.45 18.87 2.33
CA LYS A 10 20.03 19.24 2.38
C LYS A 10 19.10 18.05 2.07
N TRP A 11 19.49 17.21 1.10
CA TRP A 11 18.80 15.96 0.78
C TRP A 11 18.74 15.01 1.97
N THR A 12 19.82 14.91 2.75
CA THR A 12 19.86 14.04 3.94
C THR A 12 19.05 14.57 5.12
N GLN A 13 18.87 15.89 5.26
CA GLN A 13 18.00 16.45 6.31
C GLN A 13 16.52 16.25 5.97
N GLU A 14 16.13 16.52 4.72
CA GLU A 14 14.76 16.29 4.23
C GLU A 14 14.36 14.79 4.27
N MET A 15 15.33 13.89 4.10
CA MET A 15 15.11 12.44 4.19
C MET A 15 15.06 11.92 5.64
N LEU A 16 15.69 12.61 6.61
CA LEU A 16 15.61 12.25 8.03
C LEU A 16 14.25 12.63 8.65
N ASP A 17 13.62 13.69 8.13
CA ASP A 17 12.34 14.23 8.63
C ASP A 17 11.10 13.64 7.92
N LEU A 18 11.29 12.83 6.87
CA LEU A 18 10.20 12.18 6.15
C LEU A 18 9.72 10.93 6.93
N PRO A 19 8.41 10.73 7.14
CA PRO A 19 7.90 9.51 7.74
C PRO A 19 8.25 8.30 6.85
N GLN A 20 8.60 7.18 7.49
CA GLN A 20 9.21 6.01 6.84
C GLN A 20 8.33 5.38 5.75
N ASP A 21 7.01 5.50 5.87
CA ASP A 21 6.04 5.01 4.89
C ASP A 21 6.15 5.67 3.51
N LEU A 22 6.55 6.95 3.45
CA LEU A 22 6.83 7.66 2.21
C LEU A 22 8.18 7.27 1.58
N LEU A 23 9.13 6.79 2.38
CA LEU A 23 10.45 6.39 1.90
C LEU A 23 10.47 4.98 1.33
N PHE A 24 9.59 4.10 1.82
CA PHE A 24 9.64 2.66 1.50
C PHE A 24 8.45 2.15 0.64
N ASP A 25 7.64 3.05 0.06
CA ASP A 25 6.42 2.67 -0.68
C ASP A 25 5.56 1.68 0.12
N LEU A 26 5.41 1.93 1.43
CA LEU A 26 4.62 1.05 2.29
C LEU A 26 3.14 1.18 1.92
N PRO A 27 2.37 0.07 1.91
CA PRO A 27 0.94 0.15 1.67
C PRO A 27 0.28 0.96 2.79
N ARG A 28 -0.49 2.01 2.43
CA ARG A 28 -1.37 2.70 3.37
C ARG A 28 -2.78 2.16 3.19
N LEU A 29 -3.43 1.85 4.31
CA LEU A 29 -4.80 1.37 4.32
C LEU A 29 -5.66 2.33 5.15
N THR A 30 -6.77 2.78 4.57
CA THR A 30 -7.81 3.53 5.27
C THR A 30 -9.11 2.74 5.22
N LEU A 31 -9.59 2.30 6.38
CA LEU A 31 -10.78 1.48 6.53
C LEU A 31 -11.92 2.32 7.14
N ILE A 32 -13.03 2.48 6.42
CA ILE A 32 -14.22 3.21 6.87
C ILE A 32 -15.31 2.19 7.21
N GLY A 33 -15.46 1.93 8.52
CA GLY A 33 -16.24 0.78 9.00
C GLY A 33 -15.74 -0.52 8.37
N ASN A 34 -16.57 -1.55 8.25
CA ASN A 34 -16.23 -2.73 7.44
C ASN A 34 -16.78 -2.64 6.02
N LYS A 35 -16.99 -1.42 5.49
CA LYS A 35 -17.75 -1.18 4.27
C LYS A 35 -16.93 -0.66 3.11
N GLU A 36 -15.88 0.09 3.40
CA GLU A 36 -15.03 0.73 2.40
C GLU A 36 -13.58 0.69 2.84
N LEU A 37 -12.70 0.34 1.91
CA LEU A 37 -11.26 0.25 2.12
C LEU A 37 -10.52 0.90 0.98
N HIS A 38 -9.78 1.95 1.30
CA HIS A 38 -8.82 2.57 0.41
C HIS A 38 -7.43 1.99 0.67
N ILE A 39 -6.76 1.58 -0.40
CA ILE A 39 -5.39 1.06 -0.36
C ILE A 39 -4.54 1.89 -1.31
N GLU A 40 -3.43 2.42 -0.80
CA GLU A 40 -2.40 3.13 -1.54
C GLU A 40 -1.14 2.26 -1.68
N ASN A 41 -0.24 2.64 -2.60
CA ASN A 41 1.04 2.00 -2.88
C ASN A 41 0.94 0.50 -3.26
N HIS A 42 -0.13 0.11 -3.95
CA HIS A 42 -0.20 -1.20 -4.57
C HIS A 42 0.61 -1.26 -5.87
N ARG A 43 1.00 -2.47 -6.29
CA ARG A 43 1.63 -2.78 -7.59
C ARG A 43 0.67 -3.52 -8.54
N GLY A 44 -0.63 -3.35 -8.33
CA GLY A 44 -1.69 -3.92 -9.15
C GLY A 44 -2.43 -5.09 -8.52
N VAL A 45 -3.54 -5.46 -9.15
CA VAL A 45 -4.45 -6.52 -8.72
C VAL A 45 -3.98 -7.87 -9.26
N ARG A 46 -3.74 -8.85 -8.38
CA ARG A 46 -3.42 -10.25 -8.75
C ARG A 46 -4.67 -11.11 -8.89
N HIS A 47 -5.67 -10.87 -8.06
CA HIS A 47 -6.93 -11.60 -8.06
C HIS A 47 -8.05 -10.69 -7.53
N PHE A 48 -9.22 -10.78 -8.14
CA PHE A 48 -10.41 -10.08 -7.68
C PHE A 48 -11.67 -10.91 -7.95
N SER A 49 -12.52 -11.02 -6.93
CA SER A 49 -13.86 -11.60 -6.96
C SER A 49 -14.75 -10.87 -5.94
N GLU A 50 -16.04 -11.21 -5.89
CA GLU A 50 -16.96 -10.68 -4.88
C GLU A 50 -16.60 -11.07 -3.43
N GLU A 51 -15.66 -11.99 -3.24
CA GLU A 51 -15.33 -12.55 -1.91
C GLU A 51 -13.86 -12.31 -1.54
N ARG A 52 -13.01 -12.00 -2.52
CA ARG A 52 -11.56 -11.95 -2.33
C ARG A 52 -10.90 -10.94 -3.26
N LEU A 53 -10.00 -10.13 -2.70
CA LEU A 53 -9.06 -9.30 -3.43
C LEU A 53 -7.63 -9.64 -3.01
N VAL A 54 -6.72 -9.74 -3.97
CA VAL A 54 -5.28 -9.88 -3.73
C VAL A 54 -4.55 -8.80 -4.51
N LEU A 55 -3.79 -7.98 -3.81
CA LEU A 55 -2.96 -6.92 -4.38
C LEU A 55 -1.48 -7.29 -4.28
N SER A 56 -0.73 -7.06 -5.34
CA SER A 56 0.73 -7.03 -5.29
C SER A 56 1.17 -5.78 -4.53
N LEU A 57 2.19 -5.93 -3.69
CA LEU A 57 2.87 -4.81 -3.05
C LEU A 57 4.36 -4.82 -3.40
N THR A 58 5.08 -3.75 -3.05
CA THR A 58 6.54 -3.71 -3.23
C THR A 58 7.24 -4.84 -2.45
N GLN A 59 6.72 -5.21 -1.26
CA GLN A 59 7.32 -6.22 -0.38
C GLN A 59 6.33 -7.33 0.02
N GLY A 60 5.70 -7.99 -0.96
CA GLY A 60 4.78 -9.10 -0.73
C GLY A 60 3.42 -8.85 -1.33
N SER A 61 2.35 -9.20 -0.61
CA SER A 61 0.97 -8.98 -1.06
C SER A 61 0.01 -8.64 0.06
N LEU A 62 -1.07 -7.96 -0.29
CA LEU A 62 -2.21 -7.73 0.59
C LEU A 62 -3.39 -8.58 0.14
N GLU A 63 -3.95 -9.36 1.05
CA GLU A 63 -5.15 -10.16 0.82
C GLU A 63 -6.31 -9.62 1.63
N ILE A 64 -7.44 -9.39 0.96
CA ILE A 64 -8.69 -8.93 1.56
C ILE A 64 -9.74 -10.00 1.28
N SER A 65 -10.48 -10.40 2.31
CA SER A 65 -11.65 -11.27 2.15
C SER A 65 -12.90 -10.61 2.72
N GLY A 66 -14.04 -10.93 2.10
CA GLY A 66 -15.29 -10.27 2.40
C GLY A 66 -16.47 -10.89 1.66
N THR A 67 -17.56 -10.14 1.56
CA THR A 67 -18.73 -10.46 0.74
C THR A 67 -19.19 -9.23 -0.04
N GLY A 68 -19.61 -9.44 -1.29
CA GLY A 68 -20.02 -8.37 -2.19
C GLY A 68 -18.93 -7.33 -2.43
N LEU A 69 -17.66 -7.75 -2.49
CA LEU A 69 -16.54 -6.88 -2.79
C LEU A 69 -16.65 -6.34 -4.21
N ALA A 70 -16.54 -5.02 -4.36
CA ALA A 70 -16.52 -4.32 -5.65
C ALA A 70 -15.40 -3.28 -5.66
N ILE A 71 -14.65 -3.21 -6.77
CA ILE A 71 -13.72 -2.09 -7.01
C ILE A 71 -14.55 -0.86 -7.35
N GLN A 72 -14.59 0.11 -6.44
CA GLN A 72 -15.27 1.38 -6.66
C GLN A 72 -14.40 2.32 -7.53
N ALA A 73 -13.09 2.32 -7.30
CA ALA A 73 -12.12 3.10 -8.07
C ALA A 73 -10.76 2.41 -8.09
N ILE A 74 -10.03 2.51 -9.20
CA ILE A 74 -8.66 1.99 -9.33
C ILE A 74 -7.80 2.94 -10.16
N GLN A 75 -6.61 3.21 -9.66
CA GLN A 75 -5.54 3.97 -10.30
C GLN A 75 -4.23 3.17 -10.22
N SER A 76 -3.14 3.70 -10.79
CA SER A 76 -1.87 2.95 -10.86
C SER A 76 -1.32 2.53 -9.49
N HIS A 77 -1.58 3.30 -8.43
CA HIS A 77 -1.06 3.05 -7.08
C HIS A 77 -2.15 3.05 -6.00
N GLU A 78 -3.41 3.23 -6.38
CA GLU A 78 -4.52 3.38 -5.45
C GLU A 78 -5.69 2.51 -5.87
N VAL A 79 -6.36 1.88 -4.92
CA VAL A 79 -7.61 1.18 -5.15
C VAL A 79 -8.58 1.42 -3.99
N THR A 80 -9.84 1.64 -4.32
CA THR A 80 -10.93 1.72 -3.35
C THR A 80 -11.88 0.54 -3.57
N ILE A 81 -12.12 -0.20 -2.50
CA ILE A 81 -13.01 -1.37 -2.48
C ILE A 81 -14.18 -1.09 -1.56
N ILE A 82 -15.38 -1.43 -2.04
CA ILE A 82 -16.60 -1.44 -1.23
C ILE A 82 -17.09 -2.86 -1.05
N GLY A 83 -17.88 -3.11 -0.01
CA GLY A 83 -18.49 -4.42 0.27
C GLY A 83 -18.68 -4.65 1.75
N THR A 84 -18.60 -5.89 2.21
CA THR A 84 -18.42 -6.19 3.64
C THR A 84 -17.07 -6.86 3.83
N ILE A 85 -16.14 -6.16 4.49
CA ILE A 85 -14.77 -6.61 4.71
C ILE A 85 -14.72 -7.45 5.99
N HIS A 86 -14.17 -8.66 5.89
CA HIS A 86 -14.04 -9.59 7.01
C HIS A 86 -12.60 -9.69 7.50
N ASN A 87 -11.63 -9.75 6.59
CA ASN A 87 -10.22 -9.89 6.95
C ASN A 87 -9.34 -9.08 6.00
N ILE A 88 -8.23 -8.58 6.55
CA ILE A 88 -7.16 -7.92 5.82
C ILE A 88 -5.86 -8.56 6.31
N GLN A 89 -5.10 -9.17 5.39
CA GLN A 89 -3.89 -9.90 5.70
C GLN A 89 -2.72 -9.41 4.84
N TYR A 90 -1.66 -8.97 5.49
CA TYR A 90 -0.38 -8.71 4.84
C TYR A 90 0.44 -10.00 4.79
N ILE A 91 0.87 -10.39 3.60
CA ILE A 91 1.75 -11.53 3.36
C ILE A 91 3.11 -10.96 2.95
N GLY A 92 4.05 -10.91 3.91
CA GLY A 92 5.42 -10.48 3.65
C GLY A 92 6.19 -11.48 2.77
N LEU A 93 7.18 -10.99 2.04
CA LEU A 93 8.26 -11.84 1.52
C LEU A 93 9.02 -12.34 2.74
N GLY A 94 8.82 -13.60 3.14
CA GLY A 94 9.41 -14.14 4.37
C GLY A 94 10.91 -13.81 4.48
N GLU A 95 11.37 -13.45 5.68
CA GLU A 95 12.80 -13.50 5.97
C GLU A 95 13.27 -14.91 5.62
N LYS A 96 14.23 -15.04 4.69
CA LYS A 96 14.98 -16.29 4.61
C LYS A 96 15.58 -16.51 6.01
N PRO A 97 15.36 -17.68 6.62
CA PRO A 97 16.00 -18.00 7.89
C PRO A 97 17.53 -17.93 7.77
#